data_AF-A0A6F8YID6-F1
#
_entry.id   AF-A0A6F8YID6-F1
#
_cell.length_a   1.000
_cell.length_b   1.000
_cell.length_c   1.000
_cell.angle_alpha   90.00
_cell.angle_beta   90.00
_cell.angle_gamma   90.00
#
_symmetry.space_group_name_H-M   'P 1'
#
loop_
_entity.id
_entity.type
_entity.pdbx_description
1 polymer ?
#
loop_
_entity_poly.entity_id
_entity_poly.type
_entity_poly.pdbx_seq_one_letter_code
_entity_poly.pdbx_strand_id
1 'polypeptide(L)'
;MAGARHRTERPPTELAPGEVSLDVVFTPAPGQKLDESFGPSTRLEVSASPPELLLDGGGVTTELARRLVLNPAVSEGVLQVVAQAATCDAEAEHAACHLTRQDWGVPIRLTPEGAKRLPLVLRGMDEGA
;
A
#
# COMPACT_ATOMS: atom_id res chain seq x y z
N MET A 1 18.15 -12.19 24.28
CA MET A 1 17.80 -10.81 23.90
C MET A 1 16.39 -10.83 23.34
N ALA A 2 15.43 -10.22 24.05
CA ALA A 2 14.03 -10.21 23.65
C ALA A 2 13.85 -9.17 22.53
N GLY A 3 13.53 -9.63 21.32
CA GLY A 3 13.15 -8.73 20.23
C GLY A 3 11.91 -7.96 20.64
N ALA A 4 12.08 -6.67 20.93
CA ALA A 4 10.99 -5.75 21.15
C ALA A 4 10.13 -5.76 19.89
N ARG A 5 9.02 -6.48 19.96
CA ARG A 5 7.99 -6.44 18.93
C ARG A 5 7.37 -5.07 19.11
N HIS A 6 7.92 -4.06 18.43
CA HIS A 6 7.33 -2.74 18.32
C HIS A 6 5.98 -2.93 17.64
N ARG A 7 4.96 -3.23 18.44
CA ARG A 7 3.57 -3.11 18.05
C ARG A 7 3.32 -1.61 18.06
N THR A 8 3.73 -0.94 16.99
CA THR A 8 3.21 0.38 16.65
C THR A 8 1.73 0.18 16.38
N GLU A 9 0.91 0.36 17.41
CA GLU A 9 -0.52 0.61 17.25
C GLU A 9 -0.62 1.91 16.44
N ARG A 10 -0.56 1.77 15.11
CA ARG A 10 -0.71 2.92 14.21
C ARG A 10 -2.10 3.49 14.48
N PRO A 11 -2.20 4.80 14.80
CA PRO A 11 -3.49 5.42 15.04
C PRO A 11 -4.39 5.21 13.82
N PRO A 12 -5.73 5.10 14.03
CA PRO A 12 -6.67 4.96 12.94
C PRO A 12 -6.49 6.10 11.96
N THR A 13 -6.34 5.75 10.67
CA THR A 13 -6.24 6.74 9.62
C THR A 13 -7.63 7.30 9.35
N GLU A 14 -7.77 8.60 9.50
CA GLU A 14 -9.02 9.31 9.25
C GLU A 14 -9.15 9.55 7.74
N LEU A 15 -10.11 8.87 7.11
CA LEU A 15 -10.39 8.99 5.69
C LEU A 15 -11.77 9.58 5.45
N ALA A 16 -11.93 10.33 4.35
CA ALA A 16 -13.25 10.76 3.94
C ALA A 16 -14.04 9.56 3.40
N PRO A 17 -15.35 9.48 3.69
CA PRO A 17 -16.21 8.52 3.00
C PRO A 17 -16.28 8.81 1.49
N GLY A 18 -16.52 7.77 0.68
CA GLY A 18 -16.55 7.87 -0.77
C GLY A 18 -15.21 7.60 -1.44
N GLU A 19 -14.85 8.36 -2.46
CA GLU A 19 -13.64 8.12 -3.25
C GLU A 19 -12.35 8.52 -2.50
N VAL A 20 -11.46 7.54 -2.32
CA VAL A 20 -10.13 7.69 -1.73
C VAL A 20 -9.08 7.15 -2.69
N SER A 21 -7.95 7.83 -2.80
CA SER A 21 -6.79 7.40 -3.56
C SER A 21 -5.81 6.65 -2.66
N LEU A 22 -5.60 5.36 -2.92
CA LEU A 22 -4.51 4.59 -2.34
C LEU A 22 -3.26 4.78 -3.20
N ASP A 23 -2.15 5.18 -2.59
CA ASP A 23 -0.90 5.40 -3.29
C ASP A 23 0.22 4.66 -2.57
N VAL A 24 0.83 3.68 -3.22
CA VAL A 24 1.97 2.94 -2.68
C VAL A 24 3.26 3.58 -3.19
N VAL A 25 3.88 4.37 -2.32
CA VAL A 25 5.14 5.05 -2.59
C VAL A 25 6.25 4.00 -2.62
N PHE A 26 6.86 3.86 -3.79
CA PHE A 26 8.06 3.08 -4.01
C PHE A 26 9.11 3.97 -4.64
N THR A 27 10.15 4.27 -3.87
CA THR A 27 11.29 5.06 -4.34
C THR A 27 12.47 4.11 -4.57
N PRO A 28 12.84 3.81 -5.83
CA PRO A 28 14.02 3.01 -6.10
C PRO A 28 15.28 3.76 -5.63
N ALA A 29 16.27 3.02 -5.14
CA ALA A 29 17.57 3.61 -4.81
C ALA A 29 18.26 4.12 -6.08
N PRO A 30 19.09 5.17 -6.00
CA PRO A 30 19.87 5.64 -7.15
C PRO A 30 20.71 4.48 -7.72
N GLY A 31 20.49 4.14 -9.00
CA GLY A 31 21.11 3.00 -9.70
C GLY A 31 20.19 1.79 -9.93
N GLN A 32 19.04 1.68 -9.27
CA GLN A 32 18.02 0.68 -9.57
C GLN A 32 16.94 1.28 -10.49
N LYS A 33 16.60 0.60 -11.58
CA LYS A 33 15.45 0.96 -12.42
C LYS A 33 14.28 0.04 -12.10
N LEU A 34 13.09 0.62 -11.96
CA LEU A 34 11.86 -0.15 -12.08
C LEU A 34 11.70 -0.45 -13.57
N ASP A 35 12.13 -1.63 -14.00
CA ASP A 35 12.02 -2.01 -15.40
C ASP A 35 10.62 -2.59 -15.63
N GLU A 36 9.78 -1.80 -16.29
CA GLU A 36 8.42 -2.18 -16.70
C GLU A 36 8.44 -3.06 -17.96
N SER A 37 9.62 -3.29 -18.57
CA SER A 37 9.74 -3.98 -19.86
C SER A 37 9.53 -5.48 -19.77
N PHE A 38 9.58 -6.09 -18.57
CA PHE A 38 9.44 -7.54 -18.37
C PHE A 38 8.10 -7.98 -17.75
N GLY A 39 7.12 -7.07 -17.68
CA GLY A 39 5.79 -7.31 -17.12
C GLY A 39 5.57 -6.58 -15.80
N PRO A 40 4.40 -6.76 -15.17
CA PRO A 40 4.10 -6.11 -13.91
C PRO A 40 4.95 -6.71 -12.79
N SER A 41 6.10 -6.11 -12.53
CA SER A 41 7.00 -6.47 -11.42
C SER A 41 6.38 -6.14 -10.05
N THR A 42 5.18 -5.58 -10.03
CA THR A 42 4.45 -5.13 -8.85
C THR A 42 3.10 -5.81 -8.73
N ARG A 43 2.71 -6.17 -7.50
CA ARG A 43 1.40 -6.74 -7.17
C ARG A 43 0.87 -6.05 -5.92
N LEU A 44 -0.31 -5.46 -6.02
CA LEU A 44 -1.02 -4.77 -4.97
C LEU A 44 -2.36 -5.46 -4.73
N GLU A 45 -2.55 -6.01 -3.53
CA GLU A 45 -3.80 -6.62 -3.10
C GLU A 45 -4.41 -5.75 -2.01
N VAL A 46 -5.70 -5.42 -2.17
CA VAL A 46 -6.42 -4.60 -1.20
C VAL A 46 -7.73 -5.29 -0.86
N SER A 47 -7.95 -5.45 0.42
CA SER A 47 -9.19 -5.97 0.99
C SER A 47 -9.60 -5.13 2.19
N ALA A 48 -10.88 -5.18 2.54
CA ALA A 48 -11.41 -4.47 3.70
C ALA A 48 -12.09 -5.45 4.64
N SER A 49 -12.05 -5.14 5.92
CA SER A 49 -12.70 -5.89 6.99
C SER A 49 -13.40 -4.90 7.93
N PRO A 50 -14.75 -4.84 7.93
CA PRO A 50 -15.66 -5.72 7.19
C PRO A 50 -15.67 -5.40 5.67
N PRO A 51 -16.03 -6.36 4.79
CA PRO A 51 -15.98 -6.17 3.34
C PRO A 51 -16.94 -5.08 2.84
N GLU A 52 -18.04 -4.84 3.55
CA GLU A 52 -18.99 -3.75 3.30
C GLU A 52 -18.40 -2.34 3.45
N LEU A 53 -17.21 -2.20 4.07
CA LEU A 53 -16.48 -0.93 4.14
C LEU A 53 -15.99 -0.48 2.76
N LEU A 54 -15.67 -1.42 1.87
CA LEU A 54 -15.10 -1.12 0.55
C LEU A 54 -16.14 -1.45 -0.53
N LEU A 55 -16.77 -0.41 -1.08
CA LEU A 55 -17.74 -0.53 -2.16
C LEU A 55 -17.06 -0.87 -3.49
N ASP A 56 -15.91 -0.25 -3.76
CA ASP A 56 -15.19 -0.44 -5.00
C ASP A 56 -13.67 -0.30 -4.82
N GLY A 57 -12.95 -0.90 -5.77
CA GLY A 57 -11.51 -0.98 -5.82
C GLY A 57 -11.03 -2.35 -5.37
N GLY A 58 -11.68 -3.02 -4.42
CA GLY A 58 -11.22 -4.29 -3.81
C GLY A 58 -10.66 -5.32 -4.79
N GLY A 59 -9.58 -6.01 -4.42
CA GLY A 59 -8.97 -7.06 -5.24
C GLY A 59 -7.47 -6.86 -5.48
N VAL A 60 -6.96 -7.60 -6.46
CA VAL A 60 -5.55 -7.62 -6.84
C VAL A 60 -5.36 -6.80 -8.11
N THR A 61 -4.41 -5.87 -8.07
CA THR A 61 -3.94 -5.10 -9.23
C THR A 61 -2.42 -5.18 -9.31
N THR A 62 -1.88 -4.73 -10.43
CA THR A 62 -0.46 -4.58 -10.65
C THR A 62 0.01 -3.13 -10.49
N GLU A 63 -0.93 -2.19 -10.48
CA GLU A 63 -0.67 -0.77 -10.25
C GLU A 63 -0.37 -0.49 -8.76
N LEU A 64 0.62 0.34 -8.48
CA LEU A 64 0.94 0.78 -7.11
C LEU A 64 0.02 1.90 -6.61
N ALA A 65 -0.79 2.50 -7.48
CA ALA A 65 -1.80 3.48 -7.13
C ALA A 65 -3.18 3.01 -7.62
N ARG A 66 -4.23 3.27 -6.84
CA ARG A 66 -5.60 2.95 -7.23
C ARG A 66 -6.62 3.76 -6.48
N ARG A 67 -7.81 3.87 -7.09
CA ARG A 67 -8.98 4.44 -6.44
C ARG A 67 -9.70 3.37 -5.62
N LEU A 68 -10.14 3.77 -4.44
CA LEU A 68 -10.99 3.03 -3.52
C LEU A 68 -12.28 3.80 -3.33
N VAL A 69 -13.40 3.11 -3.16
CA VAL A 69 -14.66 3.74 -2.74
C VAL A 69 -15.04 3.17 -1.39
N LEU A 70 -14.95 4.00 -0.35
CA LEU A 70 -15.30 3.65 1.02
C LEU A 70 -16.79 3.92 1.27
N ASN A 71 -17.44 2.97 1.94
CA ASN A 71 -18.87 3.03 2.23
C ASN A 71 -19.15 4.01 3.37
N PRO A 72 -19.89 5.12 3.13
CA PRO A 72 -20.28 6.05 4.19
C PRO A 72 -21.15 5.42 5.29
N ALA A 73 -21.78 4.27 5.04
CA ALA A 73 -22.59 3.57 6.04
C ALA A 73 -21.74 2.91 7.14
N VAL A 74 -20.43 2.73 6.91
CA VAL A 74 -19.52 2.04 7.82
C VAL A 74 -18.53 3.04 8.41
N SER A 75 -18.68 3.40 9.66
CA SER A 75 -17.89 4.45 10.31
C SER A 75 -16.41 4.08 10.52
N GLU A 76 -16.12 2.79 10.68
CA GLU A 76 -14.78 2.30 10.99
C GLU A 76 -14.55 0.88 10.48
N GLY A 77 -13.29 0.53 10.23
CA GLY A 77 -12.90 -0.82 9.88
C GLY A 77 -11.40 -0.92 9.65
N VAL A 78 -10.96 -2.00 9.01
CA VAL A 78 -9.53 -2.23 8.73
C VAL A 78 -9.36 -2.47 7.23
N LEU A 79 -8.51 -1.68 6.61
CA LEU A 79 -8.06 -1.89 5.24
C LEU A 79 -6.79 -2.72 5.26
N GLN A 80 -6.87 -3.91 4.68
CA GLN A 80 -5.73 -4.80 4.48
C GLN A 80 -5.14 -4.51 3.11
N VAL A 81 -3.95 -3.94 3.08
CA VAL A 81 -3.20 -3.67 1.86
C VAL A 81 -1.95 -4.52 1.86
N VAL A 82 -1.69 -5.23 0.77
CA VAL A 82 -0.48 -6.03 0.59
C VAL A 82 0.15 -5.61 -0.72
N ALA A 83 1.34 -5.02 -0.65
CA ALA A 83 2.09 -4.64 -1.84
C ALA A 83 3.35 -5.50 -1.95
N GLN A 84 3.65 -5.88 -3.18
CA GLN A 84 4.78 -6.71 -3.55
C GLN A 84 5.46 -6.07 -4.74
N ALA A 85 6.79 -5.99 -4.71
CA ALA A 85 7.60 -5.50 -5.82
C ALA A 85 8.82 -6.39 -5.98
N ALA A 86 9.05 -6.85 -7.21
CA ALA A 86 10.27 -7.52 -7.62
C ALA A 86 11.21 -6.48 -8.25
N THR A 87 12.44 -6.40 -7.76
CA THR A 87 13.50 -5.60 -8.37
C THR A 87 14.65 -6.52 -8.74
N CYS A 88 15.09 -6.49 -10.00
CA CYS A 88 16.27 -7.23 -10.44
C CYS A 88 17.42 -6.25 -10.68
N ASP A 89 18.64 -6.69 -10.39
CA ASP A 89 19.84 -5.87 -10.55
C ASP A 89 20.17 -5.70 -12.04
N ALA A 90 20.38 -4.47 -12.50
CA ALA A 90 20.48 -4.15 -13.94
C ALA A 90 21.86 -4.45 -14.55
N GLU A 91 22.90 -4.70 -13.74
CA GLU A 91 24.30 -4.73 -14.19
C GLU A 91 25.02 -6.07 -13.92
N ALA A 92 24.32 -7.16 -13.61
CA ALA A 92 24.93 -8.44 -13.25
C ALA A 92 24.62 -9.61 -14.21
N GLU A 93 25.65 -10.38 -14.58
CA GLU A 93 25.59 -11.61 -15.40
C GLU A 93 24.86 -12.78 -14.71
N HIS A 94 24.59 -12.65 -13.41
CA HIS A 94 23.72 -13.51 -12.59
C HIS A 94 22.75 -12.65 -11.76
N ALA A 95 21.83 -11.95 -12.42
CA ALA A 95 20.90 -11.05 -11.75
C ALA A 95 20.08 -11.77 -10.67
N ALA A 96 20.33 -11.41 -9.41
CA ALA A 96 19.46 -11.79 -8.30
C ALA A 96 18.22 -10.90 -8.33
N CYS A 97 17.04 -11.51 -8.40
CA CYS A 97 15.80 -10.77 -8.25
C CYS A 97 15.42 -10.72 -6.76
N HIS A 98 15.29 -9.50 -6.25
CA HIS A 98 14.89 -9.20 -4.89
C HIS A 98 13.38 -8.96 -4.85
N LEU A 99 12.65 -9.85 -4.18
CA LEU A 99 11.21 -9.66 -3.93
C LEU A 99 11.01 -8.97 -2.58
N THR A 100 10.41 -7.79 -2.61
CA THR A 100 9.96 -7.08 -1.42
C THR A 100 8.45 -7.27 -1.29
N ARG A 101 7.97 -7.75 -0.14
CA ARG A 101 6.55 -7.82 0.19
C ARG A 101 6.31 -7.13 1.51
N GLN A 102 5.30 -6.28 1.55
CA GLN A 102 4.86 -5.61 2.77
C GLN A 102 3.34 -5.64 2.85
N ASP A 103 2.85 -5.99 4.04
CA ASP A 103 1.44 -5.96 4.40
C ASP A 103 1.17 -4.86 5.43
N TRP A 104 0.02 -4.21 5.30
CA TRP A 104 -0.49 -3.20 6.21
C TRP A 104 -1.94 -3.53 6.55
N GLY A 105 -2.23 -3.76 7.83
CA GLY A 105 -3.58 -3.64 8.37
C GLY A 105 -3.79 -2.22 8.86
N VAL A 106 -4.32 -1.34 8.01
CA VAL A 106 -4.55 0.07 8.35
C VAL A 106 -5.94 0.19 8.98
N PRO A 107 -6.05 0.48 10.29
CA PRO A 107 -7.34 0.83 10.88
C PRO A 107 -7.82 2.13 10.25
N ILE A 108 -9.00 2.15 9.65
CA ILE A 108 -9.62 3.30 9.00
C ILE A 108 -10.77 3.79 9.87
N ARG A 109 -10.87 5.11 10.01
CA ARG A 109 -12.04 5.78 10.56
C ARG A 109 -12.57 6.75 9.52
N LEU A 110 -13.85 6.65 9.17
CA LEU A 110 -14.48 7.58 8.25
C LEU A 110 -14.91 8.84 8.98
N THR A 111 -14.38 9.98 8.55
CA THR A 111 -14.78 11.30 9.05
C THR A 111 -15.02 12.22 7.87
N PRO A 112 -15.99 13.16 7.95
CA PRO A 112 -16.26 14.09 6.84
C PRO A 112 -15.05 14.99 6.52
N GLU A 113 -14.15 15.19 7.47
CA GLU A 113 -12.91 15.97 7.34
C GLU A 113 -11.67 15.11 7.05
N GLY A 114 -11.86 13.79 6.89
CA GLY A 114 -10.76 12.84 6.70
C GLY A 114 -10.05 13.01 5.36
N ALA A 115 -8.84 12.46 5.28
CA ALA A 115 -8.06 12.53 4.05
C ALA A 115 -8.70 11.69 2.94
N LYS A 116 -8.56 12.14 1.69
CA LYS A 116 -8.93 11.35 0.49
C LYS A 116 -7.74 10.63 -0.13
N ARG A 117 -6.61 10.55 0.59
CA ARG A 117 -5.39 9.91 0.13
C ARG A 117 -4.82 9.06 1.25
N LEU A 118 -4.46 7.82 0.92
CA LEU A 118 -3.77 6.89 1.81
C LEU A 118 -2.40 6.54 1.20
N PRO A 119 -1.32 7.24 1.58
CA PRO A 119 0.03 6.90 1.16
C PRO A 119 0.57 5.71 1.98
N LEU A 120 1.17 4.73 1.31
CA LEU A 120 1.83 3.57 1.93
C LEU A 120 3.24 3.40 1.37
N VAL A 121 4.23 3.33 2.24
CA VAL A 121 5.64 3.23 1.81
C VAL A 121 6.09 1.78 1.74
N LEU A 122 6.21 1.23 0.53
CA LEU A 122 6.68 -0.15 0.30
C LEU A 122 8.21 -0.27 0.42
N ARG A 123 8.95 0.73 -0.08
CA ARG A 123 10.41 0.82 -0.01
C ARG A 123 10.85 2.27 -0.28
N GLY A 124 11.79 2.77 0.51
CA GLY A 124 12.28 4.15 0.45
C GLY A 124 11.88 4.98 1.67
N MET A 125 12.14 6.28 1.63
CA MET A 125 11.61 7.26 2.58
C MET A 125 10.52 8.07 1.88
N ASP A 126 9.40 8.31 2.56
CA ASP A 126 8.38 9.28 2.11
C ASP A 126 8.98 10.68 2.30
N GLU A 127 9.60 11.22 1.25
CA GLU A 127 10.06 12.62 1.23
C GLU A 127 8.88 13.56 0.90
N GLY A 128 7.75 13.35 1.57
CA GLY A 128 6.54 14.18 1.50
C GLY A 128 6.45 15.11 2.71
N ALA A 129 7.45 15.97 2.88
CA ALA A 129 7.46 17.07 3.86
C ALA A 129 7.10 18.41 3.19
#